data_AF-A0A267G7A7-F1
#
_entry.id   AF-A0A267G7A7-F1
#
_cell.length_a   1.000
_cell.length_b   1.000
_cell.length_c   1.000
_cell.angle_alpha   90.00
_cell.angle_beta   90.00
_cell.angle_gamma   90.00
#
_symmetry.space_group_name_H-M   'P 1'
#
loop_
_entity.id
_entity.type
_entity.pdbx_description
1 polymer ?
#
loop_
_entity_poly.entity_id
_entity_poly.type
_entity_poly.pdbx_seq_one_letter_code
_entity_poly.pdbx_strand_id
1 'polypeptide(L)' 'HFSATGTHFSATGTHFSATGTHFSATGTHFSAAGTHFSAAGTHFNTAGTHFSAAGTHFSTAGTHFSAADTHF' A
#
# COMPACT_ATOMS: atom_id res chain seq x y z
N HIS A 1 14.59 -30.53 -42.92
CA HIS A 1 15.15 -30.68 -41.57
C HIS A 1 15.59 -29.34 -40.99
N PHE A 2 16.62 -28.67 -41.51
CA PHE A 2 17.12 -27.37 -41.00
C PHE A 2 16.09 -26.23 -40.92
N SER A 3 15.19 -26.12 -41.91
CA SER A 3 14.14 -25.10 -41.89
C SER A 3 13.16 -25.29 -40.72
N ALA A 4 12.75 -26.53 -40.46
CA ALA A 4 11.87 -26.85 -39.34
C ALA A 4 12.54 -26.55 -37.98
N THR A 5 13.83 -26.86 -37.84
CA THR A 5 14.61 -26.49 -36.65
C THR A 5 14.70 -24.99 -36.48
N GLY A 6 14.91 -24.23 -37.56
CA GLY A 6 14.90 -22.77 -37.54
C GLY A 6 13.56 -22.19 -37.07
N THR A 7 12.44 -22.72 -37.57
CA THR A 7 11.10 -22.30 -37.12
C THR A 7 10.86 -22.62 -35.64
N HIS A 8 11.34 -23.78 -35.17
CA HIS A 8 11.22 -24.17 -33.77
C HIS A 8 12.03 -23.23 -32.85
N PHE A 9 13.27 -22.90 -33.21
CA PHE A 9 14.06 -21.93 -32.43
C PHE A 9 13.41 -20.55 -32.38
N SER A 10 12.84 -20.08 -33.49
CA SER A 10 12.12 -18.81 -33.52
C SER A 10 10.92 -18.82 -32.58
N ALA A 11 10.10 -19.88 -32.61
CA ALA A 11 8.95 -20.05 -31.72
C ALA A 11 9.36 -20.10 -30.23
N THR A 12 10.47 -20.77 -29.92
CA THR A 12 11.01 -20.78 -28.55
C THR A 12 11.46 -19.39 -28.13
N GLY A 13 12.10 -18.63 -29.03
CA GLY A 13 12.51 -17.25 -28.76
C GLY A 13 11.33 -16.32 -28.49
N THR A 14 10.25 -16.42 -29.27
CA THR A 14 9.03 -15.64 -29.02
C THR A 14 8.36 -16.02 -27.71
N HIS A 15 8.34 -17.32 -27.37
CA HIS A 15 7.80 -17.79 -26.09
C HIS A 15 8.59 -17.23 -24.89
N PHE A 16 9.92 -17.22 -24.95
CA PHE A 16 10.75 -16.61 -23.89
C PHE A 16 10.53 -15.11 -23.78
N SER A 17 10.40 -14.40 -24.90
CA SER A 17 10.09 -12.97 -24.89
C SER A 17 8.75 -12.69 -24.23
N ALA A 18 7.70 -13.45 -24.57
CA ALA A 18 6.37 -13.33 -23.96
C ALA A 18 6.39 -13.66 -22.45
N THR A 19 7.20 -14.65 -22.05
CA THR A 19 7.39 -14.97 -20.63
C THR A 19 8.08 -13.82 -19.89
N GLY A 20 9.09 -13.20 -20.50
CA GLY A 20 9.77 -12.03 -19.96
C GLY A 20 8.84 -10.84 -19.75
N THR A 21 7.99 -10.53 -20.74
CA THR A 21 7.02 -9.43 -20.62
C THR A 21 5.98 -9.72 -19.52
N HIS A 22 5.53 -10.96 -19.37
CA HIS A 22 4.63 -11.36 -18.30
C HIS A 22 5.25 -11.16 -16.91
N PHE A 23 6.52 -11.53 -16.73
CA PHE A 23 7.23 -11.29 -15.46
C PHE A 23 7.41 -9.80 -15.17
N SER A 24 7.75 -8.99 -16.17
CA SER A 24 7.83 -7.54 -16.00
C SER A 24 6.48 -6.95 -15.57
N ALA A 25 5.38 -7.33 -16.22
CA ALA A 25 4.04 -6.89 -15.85
C ALA A 25 3.68 -7.29 -14.41
N THR A 26 3.98 -8.53 -14.03
CA THR A 26 3.79 -9.03 -12.65
C THR A 26 4.59 -8.20 -11.64
N GLY A 27 5.85 -7.88 -11.95
CA GLY A 27 6.69 -7.00 -11.13
C GLY A 27 6.07 -5.62 -10.93
N THR A 28 5.58 -4.99 -12.00
CA THR A 28 4.92 -3.67 -11.91
C THR A 28 3.66 -3.71 -11.04
N HIS A 29 2.88 -4.79 -11.12
CA HIS A 29 1.69 -4.97 -10.29
C HIS A 29 2.03 -5.07 -8.80
N PHE A 30 3.07 -5.83 -8.45
CA PHE A 30 3.54 -5.91 -7.06
C PHE A 30 4.07 -4.58 -6.53
N SER A 31 4.81 -3.82 -7.35
CA SER A 31 5.26 -2.48 -6.97
C SER A 31 4.08 -1.54 -6.68
N ALA A 32 3.06 -1.54 -7.54
CA ALA A 32 1.85 -0.73 -7.35
C ALA A 32 1.09 -1.12 -6.07
N ALA A 33 0.94 -2.42 -5.81
CA ALA A 33 0.34 -2.92 -4.57
C ALA A 33 1.13 -2.47 -3.33
N GLY A 34 2.46 -2.52 -3.39
CA GLY A 34 3.34 -2.02 -2.33
C GLY A 34 3.10 -0.53 -2.03
N THR A 35 3.04 0.31 -3.06
CA THR A 35 2.74 1.74 -2.90
C THR A 35 1.37 1.98 -2.27
N HIS A 36 0.34 1.21 -2.67
CA HIS A 36 -1.00 1.31 -2.10
C HIS A 36 -1.01 0.96 -0.59
N PHE A 37 -0.32 -0.11 -0.19
CA PHE A 37 -0.21 -0.47 1.23
C PHE A 37 0.53 0.59 2.05
N SER A 38 1.61 1.17 1.50
CA SER A 38 2.30 2.28 2.18
C SER A 38 1.39 3.49 2.40
N ALA A 39 0.61 3.88 1.39
CA ALA A 39 -0.35 4.98 1.51
C ALA A 39 -1.44 4.70 2.55
N ALA A 40 -1.98 3.47 2.58
CA ALA A 40 -2.94 3.05 3.59
C ALA A 40 -2.34 3.12 5.01
N GLY A 41 -1.09 2.68 5.19
CA GLY A 41 -0.37 2.79 6.45
C GLY A 41 -0.22 4.24 6.93
N THR A 42 0.13 5.16 6.03
CA THR A 42 0.18 6.59 6.35
C THR A 42 -1.19 7.12 6.79
N HIS A 43 -2.26 6.77 6.09
CA HIS A 43 -3.62 7.18 6.44
C HIS A 43 -4.03 6.70 7.84
N PHE A 44 -3.74 5.44 8.19
CA PHE A 44 -4.02 4.92 9.52
C PHE A 44 -3.23 5.62 10.62
N ASN A 45 -1.94 5.93 10.39
CA ASN A 45 -1.15 6.71 11.32
C ASN A 45 -1.74 8.11 11.55
N THR A 46 -2.14 8.81 10.49
CA THR A 46 -2.79 10.11 10.59
C THR A 46 -4.09 10.02 11.40
N ALA A 47 -4.94 9.04 11.11
CA ALA A 47 -6.17 8.81 11.87
C ALA A 47 -5.89 8.55 13.37
N GLY A 48 -4.87 7.75 13.68
CA GLY A 48 -4.42 7.51 15.06
C GLY A 48 -4.02 8.79 15.78
N THR A 49 -3.26 9.67 15.12
CA THR A 49 -2.89 10.99 15.68
C THR A 49 -4.11 11.86 15.96
N HIS A 50 -5.10 11.88 15.06
CA HIS A 50 -6.36 12.60 15.26
C HIS A 50 -7.14 12.08 16.47
N PHE A 51 -7.25 10.76 16.63
CA PHE A 51 -7.92 10.17 17.79
C PHE A 51 -7.21 10.50 19.10
N SER A 52 -5.88 10.44 19.14
CA SER A 52 -5.10 10.84 20.30
C SER A 52 -5.33 12.31 20.68
N ALA A 53 -5.35 13.21 19.69
CA ALA A 53 -5.64 14.63 19.93
C ALA A 53 -7.06 14.83 20.50
N ALA A 54 -8.06 14.15 19.93
CA ALA A 54 -9.42 14.19 20.45
C ALA A 54 -9.50 13.67 21.90
N GLY A 55 -8.80 12.59 22.23
CA GLY A 55 -8.71 12.07 23.59
C GLY A 55 -8.13 13.08 24.59
N THR A 56 -7.08 13.81 24.19
CA THR A 56 -6.52 14.92 24.99
C THR A 56 -7.55 16.02 25.19
N HIS A 57 -8.25 16.45 24.15
CA HIS A 57 -9.30 17.47 24.25
C HIS A 57 -10.41 17.08 25.22
N PHE A 58 -10.89 15.82 25.16
CA PHE A 58 -11.90 15.33 26.09
C PHE A 58 -11.39 15.29 27.52
N SER A 59 -10.14 14.87 27.72
CA SER A 59 -9.52 14.87 29.05
C SER A 59 -9.45 16.28 29.64
N THR A 60 -9.01 17.27 28.84
CA THR A 60 -8.99 18.68 29.23
C THR A 60 -10.39 19.20 29.55
N ALA A 61 -11.39 18.91 28.72
CA ALA A 61 -12.77 19.29 28.99
C ALA A 61 -13.28 18.69 30.32
N GLY A 62 -12.99 17.41 30.56
CA GLY A 62 -13.29 16.75 31.83
C GLY A 62 -12.68 17.47 33.04
N THR A 63 -11.40 17.85 32.95
CA THR A 63 -10.74 18.62 34.03
C THR A 63 -11.38 19.99 34.26
N HIS A 64 -11.81 20.68 33.20
CA HIS A 64 -12.52 21.96 33.33
C HIS A 64 -13.87 21.81 34.01
N PHE A 65 -14.65 20.77 33.67
CA PHE A 65 -15.91 20.48 34.34
C PHE A 65 -15.71 20.16 35.82
N SER A 66 -14.74 19.30 36.15
CA SER A 66 -14.44 18.98 37.54
C SER A 66 -14.00 20.21 38.35
N ALA A 67 -13.20 21.09 37.75
CA ALA A 67 -12.83 22.35 38.40
C ALA A 67 -14.06 23.25 38.62
N ALA A 68 -14.92 23.39 37.62
CA ALA A 68 -16.15 24.18 37.75
C ALA A 68 -17.05 23.65 38.88
N ASP A 69 -17.22 22.33 39.00
CA ASP A 69 -18.00 21.71 40.09
C ASP A 69 -17.42 22.02 41.47
N THR A 70 -16.09 22.08 41.63
CA THR A 70 -15.46 22.43 42.92
C THR A 70 -15.57 23.91 43.28
N HIS A 71 -15.92 24.78 42.34
CA HIS A 71 -16.06 26.22 42.54
C HIS A 71 -17.50 26.65 42.90
N PHE A 72 -18.48 25.74 42.83
CA PHE A 72 -19.85 25.92 43.31
C PHE A 72 -20.05 25.27 44.68
#